data_AF-A0A2L0QYG9-F1
#
_entry.id   AF-A0A2L0QYG9-F1
#
_cell.length_a   1.000
_cell.length_b   1.000
_cell.length_c   1.000
_cell.angle_alpha   90.00
_cell.angle_beta   90.00
_cell.angle_gamma   90.00
#
_symmetry.space_group_name_H-M   'P 1'
#
loop_
_entity.id
_entity.type
_entity.pdbx_description
1 polymer ?
#
loop_
_entity_poly.entity_id
_entity_poly.type
_entity_poly.pdbx_seq_one_letter_code
_entity_poly.pdbx_strand_id
1 'polypeptide(L)'
;MTRTLYLDVDGVVCPFGPDGASSWRSGWKYADAGLLPVAYAPELVDGLNGIAAMPGVRCVWLTSWEELAPQYLCPAIGLDGARWPYLTSAGTGSGKGWWKLRAIQDDVEAASPGGVAWIDDQLAFEADAQSWIRLLGRRILAVSPDPRRGISPPELERIRSFLGQPLFLT
;
A
#
# COMPACT_ATOMS: atom_id res chain seq x y z
N MET A 1 18.60 -4.01 -8.51
CA MET A 1 17.23 -4.42 -8.88
C MET A 1 16.24 -3.66 -8.01
N THR A 2 15.16 -3.15 -8.60
CA THR A 2 14.11 -2.38 -7.91
C THR A 2 13.21 -3.29 -7.08
N ARG A 3 12.71 -2.80 -5.95
CA ARG A 3 11.65 -3.43 -5.15
C ARG A 3 10.42 -2.53 -5.19
N THR A 4 9.23 -3.10 -5.26
CA THR A 4 8.00 -2.30 -5.43
C THR A 4 7.09 -2.43 -4.22
N LEU A 5 6.60 -1.29 -3.72
CA LEU A 5 5.48 -1.20 -2.77
C LEU A 5 4.20 -0.87 -3.55
N TYR A 6 3.17 -1.70 -3.41
CA TYR A 6 1.81 -1.42 -3.86
C TYR A 6 0.94 -1.14 -2.64
N LEU A 7 0.29 0.02 -2.63
CA LEU A 7 -0.39 0.55 -1.46
C LEU A 7 -1.84 0.89 -1.76
N ASP A 8 -2.76 0.32 -0.99
CA ASP A 8 -4.14 0.78 -0.90
C ASP A 8 -4.32 1.94 0.10
N VAL A 9 -5.45 2.64 0.05
CA VAL A 9 -5.76 3.79 0.90
C VAL A 9 -6.74 3.41 2.01
N ASP A 10 -7.96 3.05 1.65
CA ASP A 10 -9.04 2.75 2.59
C ASP A 10 -8.73 1.45 3.36
N GLY A 11 -9.00 1.43 4.67
CA GLY A 11 -8.63 0.30 5.53
C GLY A 11 -7.11 0.13 5.77
N VAL A 12 -6.26 0.91 5.10
CA VAL A 12 -4.80 0.77 5.12
C VAL A 12 -4.11 2.01 5.68
N VAL A 13 -4.13 3.11 4.92
CA VAL A 13 -3.64 4.43 5.36
C VAL A 13 -4.75 5.16 6.11
N CYS A 14 -5.97 5.03 5.60
CA CYS A 14 -7.18 5.64 6.12
C CYS A 14 -8.13 4.55 6.67
N PRO A 15 -8.07 4.26 7.98
CA PRO A 15 -8.93 3.22 8.57
C PRO A 15 -10.40 3.60 8.54
N PHE A 16 -11.27 2.59 8.48
CA PHE A 16 -12.71 2.78 8.60
C PHE A 16 -13.13 3.00 10.06
N GLY A 17 -13.87 4.09 10.30
CA GLY A 17 -14.46 4.38 11.62
C GLY A 17 -13.43 4.38 12.75
N PRO A 18 -12.36 5.20 12.65
CA PRO A 18 -11.34 5.27 13.67
C PRO A 18 -11.97 5.61 15.02
N ASP A 19 -11.67 4.82 16.03
CA ASP A 19 -12.11 5.03 17.41
C ASP A 19 -10.90 4.94 18.37
N GLY A 20 -10.96 5.69 19.46
CA GLY A 20 -9.90 5.77 20.45
C GLY A 20 -8.56 6.29 19.91
N ALA A 21 -7.46 5.80 20.49
CA ALA A 21 -6.11 6.09 20.03
C ALA A 21 -5.72 5.15 18.88
N SER A 22 -4.90 5.65 17.96
CA SER A 22 -4.36 4.83 16.89
C SER A 22 -3.41 3.76 17.43
N SER A 23 -3.11 2.75 16.62
CA SER A 23 -2.06 1.75 16.91
C SER A 23 -0.67 2.38 17.12
N TRP A 24 -0.50 3.66 16.75
CA TRP A 24 0.71 4.45 16.88
C TRP A 24 0.79 5.22 18.21
N ARG A 25 -0.14 4.97 19.14
CA ARG A 25 -0.26 5.58 20.49
C ARG A 25 -0.61 7.07 20.49
N SER A 26 -0.56 7.73 19.33
CA SER A 26 -1.10 9.07 19.09
C SER A 26 -2.59 9.01 18.76
N GLY A 27 -3.27 10.14 18.97
CA GLY A 27 -4.63 10.33 18.49
C GLY A 27 -4.68 10.51 16.96
N TRP A 28 -5.79 10.12 16.36
CA TRP A 28 -6.04 10.33 14.93
C TRP A 28 -6.00 11.81 14.56
N LYS A 29 -5.40 12.12 13.40
CA LYS A 29 -5.55 13.41 12.72
C LYS A 29 -6.60 13.28 11.63
N TYR A 30 -7.27 14.39 11.36
CA TYR A 30 -8.29 14.49 10.34
C TYR A 30 -7.89 15.56 9.33
N ALA A 31 -8.01 15.25 8.05
CA ALA A 31 -7.78 16.18 6.96
C ALA A 31 -8.92 16.06 5.94
N ASP A 32 -9.12 17.11 5.16
CA ASP A 32 -10.04 17.10 4.03
C ASP A 32 -9.25 16.77 2.75
N ALA A 33 -9.44 15.57 2.21
CA ALA A 33 -8.82 15.13 0.96
C ALA A 33 -9.72 15.48 -0.24
N GLY A 34 -10.08 16.76 -0.35
CA GLY A 34 -10.91 17.32 -1.42
C GLY A 34 -12.41 17.13 -1.19
N LEU A 35 -12.90 15.89 -1.16
CA LEU A 35 -14.33 15.58 -1.01
C LEU A 35 -14.64 14.63 0.15
N LEU A 36 -13.63 14.01 0.74
CA LEU A 36 -13.79 13.01 1.78
C LEU A 36 -12.93 13.38 2.99
N PRO A 37 -13.51 13.46 4.20
CA PRO A 37 -12.73 13.57 5.41
C PRO A 37 -11.96 12.26 5.61
N VAL A 38 -10.65 12.37 5.73
CA VAL A 38 -9.76 11.23 6.00
C VAL A 38 -9.22 11.33 7.41
N ALA A 39 -9.16 10.18 8.08
CA ALA A 39 -8.43 10.04 9.32
C ALA A 39 -7.13 9.30 9.08
N TYR A 40 -6.07 9.69 9.77
CA TYR A 40 -4.76 9.07 9.63
C TYR A 40 -3.92 9.21 10.90
N ALA A 41 -2.93 8.33 11.04
CA ALA A 41 -1.88 8.46 12.05
C ALA A 41 -0.67 9.16 11.40
N PRO A 42 -0.21 10.33 11.91
CA PRO A 42 0.95 11.03 11.36
C PRO A 42 2.22 10.16 11.29
N GLU A 43 2.42 9.32 12.29
CA GLU A 43 3.57 8.43 12.38
C GLU A 43 3.58 7.36 11.27
N LEU A 44 2.39 6.92 10.83
CA LEU A 44 2.29 6.03 9.68
C LEU A 44 2.71 6.76 8.41
N VAL A 45 2.26 8.01 8.22
CA VAL A 45 2.62 8.83 7.05
C VAL A 45 4.13 9.09 7.02
N ASP A 46 4.72 9.50 8.15
CA ASP A 46 6.17 9.71 8.27
C ASP A 46 6.94 8.42 7.96
N GLY A 47 6.47 7.29 8.47
CA GLY A 47 7.09 6.00 8.22
C GLY A 47 7.01 5.56 6.76
N LEU A 48 5.87 5.80 6.08
CA LEU A 48 5.69 5.57 4.63
C LEU A 48 6.57 6.50 3.79
N ASN A 49 6.69 7.78 4.14
CA ASN A 49 7.64 8.71 3.53
C ASN A 49 9.08 8.19 3.67
N GLY A 50 9.43 7.69 4.85
CA GLY A 50 10.72 7.06 5.09
C GLY A 50 10.97 5.80 4.24
N ILE A 51 9.93 5.03 3.91
CA ILE A 51 10.04 3.88 2.99
C ILE A 51 10.21 4.35 1.54
N ALA A 52 9.42 5.34 1.12
CA ALA A 52 9.48 5.90 -0.23
C ALA A 52 10.83 6.55 -0.56
N ALA A 53 11.53 7.07 0.46
CA ALA A 53 12.88 7.62 0.32
C ALA A 53 13.99 6.55 0.23
N MET A 54 13.68 5.26 0.42
CA MET A 54 14.70 4.21 0.41
C MET A 54 15.26 3.97 -1.00
N PRO A 55 16.59 3.83 -1.16
CA PRO A 55 17.20 3.55 -2.46
C PRO A 55 16.65 2.28 -3.11
N GLY A 56 16.23 2.39 -4.38
CA GLY A 56 15.73 1.26 -5.16
C GLY A 56 14.35 0.76 -4.75
N VAL A 57 13.59 1.54 -3.97
CA VAL A 57 12.17 1.31 -3.73
C VAL A 57 11.35 2.15 -4.72
N ARG A 58 10.44 1.49 -5.44
CA ARG A 58 9.40 2.13 -6.26
C ARG A 58 8.08 1.98 -5.52
N CYS A 59 7.34 3.06 -5.35
CA CYS A 59 6.00 3.02 -4.77
C CYS A 59 4.94 3.19 -5.86
N VAL A 60 3.82 2.50 -5.72
CA VAL A 60 2.72 2.45 -6.68
C VAL A 60 1.40 2.47 -5.91
N TRP A 61 0.48 3.31 -6.32
CA TRP A 61 -0.90 3.30 -5.82
C TRP A 61 -1.67 2.14 -6.44
N LEU A 62 -2.27 1.31 -5.58
CA LEU A 62 -3.17 0.23 -5.99
C LEU A 62 -4.44 0.33 -5.14
N THR A 63 -5.25 1.34 -5.47
CA THR A 63 -6.39 1.77 -4.70
C THR A 63 -7.51 2.22 -5.62
N SER A 64 -8.75 2.12 -5.17
CA SER A 64 -9.91 2.70 -5.87
C SER A 64 -9.90 4.22 -5.91
N TRP A 65 -9.03 4.87 -5.12
CA TRP A 65 -8.79 6.32 -5.27
C TRP A 65 -8.11 6.66 -6.60
N GLU A 66 -7.39 5.72 -7.23
CA GLU A 66 -6.68 5.93 -8.50
C GLU A 66 -5.92 7.27 -8.53
N GLU A 67 -6.22 8.17 -9.48
CA GLU A 67 -5.62 9.51 -9.58
C GLU A 67 -5.88 10.44 -8.39
N LEU A 68 -6.94 10.18 -7.62
CA LEU A 68 -7.32 11.01 -6.48
C LEU A 68 -6.35 10.85 -5.30
N ALA A 69 -5.69 9.70 -5.17
CA ALA A 69 -4.68 9.48 -4.12
C ALA A 69 -3.48 10.44 -4.27
N PRO A 70 -2.78 10.51 -5.42
CA PRO A 70 -1.71 11.48 -5.60
C PRO A 70 -2.22 12.93 -5.64
N GLN A 71 -3.42 13.19 -6.18
CA GLN A 71 -3.92 14.56 -6.37
C GLN A 71 -4.45 15.21 -5.08
N TYR A 72 -5.17 14.45 -4.25
CA TYR A 72 -5.90 15.01 -3.09
C TYR A 72 -5.45 14.43 -1.75
N LEU A 73 -5.26 13.12 -1.65
CA LEU A 73 -4.85 12.49 -0.39
C LEU A 73 -3.45 12.96 0.02
N CYS A 74 -2.48 12.86 -0.89
CA CYS A 74 -1.07 13.20 -0.62
C CYS A 74 -0.88 14.61 -0.04
N PRO A 75 -1.37 15.70 -0.67
CA PRO A 75 -1.22 17.04 -0.11
C PRO A 75 -2.01 17.24 1.20
N ALA A 76 -3.12 16.52 1.40
CA ALA A 76 -3.95 16.66 2.60
C ALA A 76 -3.28 16.08 3.85
N ILE A 77 -2.58 14.95 3.73
CA ILE A 77 -1.98 14.24 4.88
C ILE A 77 -0.46 14.41 4.99
N GLY A 78 0.20 15.00 3.98
CA GLY A 78 1.65 15.17 3.94
C GLY A 78 2.42 13.93 3.48
N LEU A 79 1.79 13.06 2.69
CA LEU A 79 2.44 11.87 2.12
C LEU A 79 3.14 12.21 0.80
N ASP A 80 4.40 11.80 0.66
CA ASP A 80 5.27 12.03 -0.51
C ASP A 80 4.95 11.08 -1.69
N GLY A 81 3.65 10.86 -1.92
CA GLY A 81 3.11 9.94 -2.93
C GLY A 81 2.59 10.60 -4.21
N ALA A 82 2.68 11.93 -4.32
CA ALA A 82 2.09 12.69 -5.43
C ALA A 82 2.65 12.35 -6.81
N ARG A 83 3.84 11.71 -6.88
CA ARG A 83 4.48 11.26 -8.14
C ARG A 83 4.48 9.76 -8.32
N TRP A 84 3.89 8.99 -7.40
CA TRP A 84 3.79 7.55 -7.58
C TRP A 84 2.79 7.25 -8.70
N PRO A 85 3.09 6.32 -9.62
CA PRO A 85 2.09 5.86 -10.58
C PRO A 85 0.93 5.20 -9.83
N TYR A 86 -0.27 5.28 -10.40
CA TYR A 86 -1.44 4.55 -9.94
C TYR A 86 -1.87 3.53 -11.00
N LEU A 87 -2.33 2.38 -10.54
CA LEU A 87 -2.94 1.36 -11.39
C LEU A 87 -4.46 1.57 -11.40
N THR A 88 -5.09 1.30 -12.54
CA THR A 88 -6.52 1.59 -12.76
C THR A 88 -7.34 0.32 -12.98
N SER A 89 -8.58 0.37 -12.52
CA SER A 89 -9.61 -0.65 -12.77
C SER A 89 -10.13 -0.65 -14.22
N ALA A 90 -9.96 0.46 -14.95
CA ALA A 90 -10.47 0.64 -16.32
C ALA A 90 -9.65 -0.07 -17.42
N GLY A 91 -8.55 -0.74 -17.05
CA GLY A 91 -7.66 -1.46 -17.98
C GLY A 91 -8.05 -2.92 -18.23
N THR A 92 -7.07 -3.74 -18.62
CA THR A 92 -7.17 -5.21 -18.84
C THR A 92 -7.74 -5.99 -17.63
N GLY A 93 -7.82 -5.36 -16.46
CA GLY A 93 -8.40 -5.87 -15.22
C GLY A 93 -9.91 -5.71 -15.07
N SER A 94 -10.63 -5.12 -16.03
CA SER A 94 -12.10 -4.92 -15.97
C SER A 94 -12.94 -6.20 -16.16
N GLY A 95 -12.35 -7.38 -15.91
CA GLY A 95 -12.94 -8.71 -16.11
C GLY A 95 -13.56 -9.30 -14.83
N LYS A 96 -13.77 -10.63 -14.83
CA LYS A 96 -14.18 -11.36 -13.62
C LYS A 96 -13.01 -11.45 -12.63
N GLY A 97 -13.28 -11.23 -11.35
CA GLY A 97 -12.29 -11.31 -10.26
C GLY A 97 -11.92 -9.94 -9.70
N TRP A 98 -11.05 -9.93 -8.70
CA TRP A 98 -10.60 -8.69 -8.05
C TRP A 98 -9.61 -7.95 -8.94
N TRP A 99 -10.01 -6.79 -9.47
CA TRP A 99 -9.25 -6.03 -10.48
C TRP A 99 -7.81 -5.72 -10.04
N LYS A 100 -7.59 -5.50 -8.73
CA LYS A 100 -6.27 -5.18 -8.17
C LYS A 100 -5.26 -6.31 -8.40
N LEU A 101 -5.70 -7.57 -8.33
CA LEU A 101 -4.85 -8.73 -8.62
C LEU A 101 -4.36 -8.71 -10.07
N ARG A 102 -5.24 -8.42 -11.03
CA ARG A 102 -4.81 -8.37 -12.43
C ARG A 102 -3.85 -7.20 -12.67
N ALA A 103 -4.16 -6.04 -12.11
CA ALA A 103 -3.34 -4.85 -12.28
C ALA A 103 -1.92 -5.02 -11.73
N ILE A 104 -1.77 -5.59 -10.52
CA ILE A 104 -0.44 -5.86 -9.95
C ILE A 104 0.32 -6.94 -10.74
N GLN A 105 -0.36 -7.96 -11.27
CA GLN A 105 0.27 -8.98 -12.11
C GLN A 105 0.87 -8.36 -13.37
N ASP A 106 0.11 -7.51 -14.07
CA ASP A 106 0.56 -6.83 -15.29
C ASP A 106 1.74 -5.88 -14.99
N ASP A 107 1.68 -5.10 -13.89
CA ASP A 107 2.78 -4.21 -13.51
C ASP A 107 4.03 -4.97 -13.03
N VAL A 108 3.88 -6.08 -12.30
CA VAL A 108 5.00 -6.93 -11.87
C VAL A 108 5.68 -7.61 -13.06
N GLU A 109 4.92 -8.07 -14.06
CA GLU A 109 5.46 -8.63 -15.29
C GLU A 109 6.29 -7.57 -16.04
N ALA A 110 5.72 -6.38 -16.24
CA ALA A 110 6.36 -5.29 -16.97
C ALA A 110 7.60 -4.73 -16.24
N ALA A 111 7.52 -4.49 -14.93
CA ALA A 111 8.60 -3.89 -14.16
C ALA A 111 9.66 -4.91 -13.70
N SER A 112 9.31 -6.20 -13.66
CA SER A 112 10.18 -7.30 -13.20
C SER A 112 10.95 -6.99 -11.90
N PRO A 113 10.28 -6.56 -10.80
CA PRO A 113 10.95 -6.17 -9.57
C PRO A 113 11.60 -7.36 -8.87
N GLY A 114 12.70 -7.12 -8.16
CA GLY A 114 13.38 -8.13 -7.33
C GLY A 114 12.54 -8.61 -6.14
N GLY A 115 11.61 -7.78 -5.66
CA GLY A 115 10.65 -8.12 -4.61
C GLY A 115 9.45 -7.16 -4.59
N VAL A 116 8.33 -7.63 -4.05
CA VAL A 116 7.04 -6.93 -4.03
C VAL A 116 6.50 -6.87 -2.60
N ALA A 117 6.11 -5.70 -2.12
CA ALA A 117 5.27 -5.56 -0.95
C ALA A 117 3.87 -5.12 -1.41
N TRP A 118 2.83 -5.87 -1.08
CA TRP A 118 1.45 -5.55 -1.43
C TRP A 118 0.60 -5.42 -0.16
N ILE A 119 0.08 -4.22 0.07
CA ILE A 119 -0.62 -3.86 1.29
C ILE A 119 -2.03 -3.38 0.92
N ASP A 120 -3.03 -4.13 1.39
CA ASP A 120 -4.45 -3.93 1.09
C ASP A 120 -5.26 -4.73 2.13
N ASP A 121 -6.26 -4.11 2.76
CA ASP A 121 -7.01 -4.72 3.88
C ASP A 121 -7.86 -5.92 3.44
N GLN A 122 -8.20 -6.01 2.15
CA GLN A 122 -9.01 -7.07 1.60
C GLN A 122 -8.20 -8.33 1.27
N LEU A 123 -6.86 -8.25 1.24
CA LEU A 123 -5.98 -9.31 0.75
C LEU A 123 -6.25 -10.68 1.38
N ALA A 124 -6.48 -10.73 2.69
CA ALA A 124 -6.73 -11.98 3.41
C ALA A 124 -8.01 -12.71 2.95
N PHE A 125 -8.92 -12.02 2.27
CA PHE A 125 -10.22 -12.54 1.83
C PHE A 125 -10.26 -12.86 0.33
N GLU A 126 -9.22 -12.50 -0.42
CA GLU A 126 -9.14 -12.67 -1.88
C GLU A 126 -8.40 -13.96 -2.25
N ALA A 127 -9.14 -15.05 -2.50
CA ALA A 127 -8.59 -16.40 -2.67
C ALA A 127 -7.58 -16.53 -3.83
N ASP A 128 -7.83 -15.86 -4.95
CA ASP A 128 -6.93 -15.86 -6.10
C ASP A 128 -5.66 -15.07 -5.82
N ALA A 129 -5.77 -13.94 -5.10
CA ALA A 129 -4.62 -13.16 -4.67
C ALA A 129 -3.75 -13.98 -3.70
N GLN A 130 -4.37 -14.64 -2.73
CA GLN A 130 -3.69 -15.56 -1.81
C GLN A 130 -2.96 -16.69 -2.55
N SER A 131 -3.56 -17.22 -3.61
CA SER A 131 -2.94 -18.26 -4.43
C SER A 131 -1.73 -17.74 -5.20
N TRP A 132 -1.82 -16.55 -5.78
CA TRP A 132 -0.70 -15.90 -6.46
C TRP A 132 0.44 -15.52 -5.52
N ILE A 133 0.11 -15.02 -4.32
CA ILE A 133 1.08 -14.71 -3.25
C ILE A 133 1.90 -15.96 -2.88
N ARG A 134 1.24 -17.11 -2.68
CA ARG A 134 1.91 -18.38 -2.41
C ARG A 134 2.86 -18.79 -3.53
N LEU A 135 2.49 -18.53 -4.78
CA LEU A 135 3.27 -18.84 -5.97
C LEU A 135 4.55 -18.01 -6.06
N LEU A 136 4.48 -16.72 -5.71
CA LEU A 136 5.65 -15.83 -5.64
C LEU A 136 6.55 -16.12 -4.42
N GLY A 137 6.00 -16.70 -3.37
CA GLY A 137 6.73 -17.14 -2.19
C GLY A 137 7.53 -15.99 -1.56
N ARG A 138 8.84 -16.19 -1.39
CA ARG A 138 9.73 -15.21 -0.74
C ARG A 138 9.90 -13.89 -1.50
N ARG A 139 9.48 -13.82 -2.77
CA ARG A 139 9.55 -12.59 -3.57
C ARG A 139 8.41 -11.61 -3.28
N ILE A 140 7.42 -12.01 -2.50
CA ILE A 140 6.32 -11.12 -2.11
C ILE A 140 6.11 -11.10 -0.59
N LEU A 141 5.87 -9.90 -0.06
CA LEU A 141 5.31 -9.67 1.25
C LEU A 141 3.89 -9.15 1.07
N ALA A 142 2.89 -9.93 1.47
CA ALA A 142 1.51 -9.48 1.56
C ALA A 142 1.19 -9.07 3.00
N VAL A 143 0.55 -7.92 3.17
CA VAL A 143 0.07 -7.41 4.46
C VAL A 143 -1.39 -7.03 4.29
N SER A 144 -2.25 -7.60 5.13
CA SER A 144 -3.70 -7.32 5.17
C SER A 144 -4.01 -6.74 6.56
N PRO A 145 -3.90 -5.40 6.74
CA PRO A 145 -4.12 -4.77 8.03
C PRO A 145 -5.55 -4.97 8.54
N ASP A 146 -5.77 -4.79 9.85
CA ASP A 146 -7.12 -4.60 10.37
C ASP A 146 -7.68 -3.28 9.82
N PRO A 147 -8.78 -3.31 9.05
CA PRO A 147 -9.26 -2.13 8.33
C PRO A 147 -9.77 -1.01 9.24
N ARG A 148 -10.02 -1.28 10.53
CA ARG A 148 -10.38 -0.26 11.52
C ARG A 148 -9.16 0.41 12.18
N ARG A 149 -7.97 -0.15 11.95
CA ARG A 149 -6.72 0.31 12.57
C ARG A 149 -5.69 0.78 11.54
N GLY A 150 -5.82 0.35 10.29
CA GLY A 150 -4.81 0.59 9.26
C GLY A 150 -3.52 -0.14 9.58
N ILE A 151 -2.45 0.21 8.85
CA ILE A 151 -1.12 -0.37 9.07
C ILE A 151 -0.65 -0.07 10.49
N SER A 152 -0.34 -1.13 11.23
CA SER A 152 0.23 -1.05 12.58
C SER A 152 1.76 -0.83 12.55
N PRO A 153 2.37 -0.39 13.67
CA PRO A 153 3.82 -0.23 13.74
C PRO A 153 4.62 -1.51 13.41
N PRO A 154 4.26 -2.71 13.91
CA PRO A 154 4.96 -3.94 13.55
C PRO A 154 4.83 -4.30 12.07
N GLU A 155 3.69 -4.01 11.44
CA GLU A 155 3.49 -4.24 10.01
C GLU A 155 4.33 -3.28 9.17
N LEU A 156 4.37 -1.99 9.53
CA LEU A 156 5.20 -1.03 8.83
C LEU A 156 6.68 -1.39 8.91
N GLU A 157 7.15 -1.86 10.07
CA GLU A 157 8.53 -2.32 10.22
C GLU A 157 8.81 -3.57 9.38
N ARG A 158 7.86 -4.51 9.31
CA ARG A 158 7.99 -5.68 8.43
C ARG A 158 8.08 -5.28 6.95
N ILE A 159 7.29 -4.29 6.52
CA ILE A 159 7.34 -3.74 5.16
C ILE A 159 8.69 -3.08 4.90
N ARG A 160 9.13 -2.20 5.81
CA ARG A 160 10.44 -1.52 5.75
C ARG A 160 11.58 -2.54 5.65
N SER A 161 11.60 -3.52 6.53
CA SER A 161 12.62 -4.56 6.55
C SER A 161 12.65 -5.37 5.25
N PHE A 162 11.51 -5.80 4.73
CA PHE A 162 11.42 -6.53 3.47
C PHE A 162 11.94 -5.69 2.28
N LEU A 163 11.53 -4.42 2.20
CA LEU A 163 11.97 -3.51 1.13
C LEU A 163 13.41 -3.02 1.33
N GLY A 164 13.97 -3.14 2.53
CA GLY A 164 15.34 -2.74 2.86
C GLY A 164 16.39 -3.82 2.63
N GLN A 165 15.99 -5.09 2.63
CA GLN A 165 16.92 -6.20 2.46
C GLN A 165 17.67 -6.11 1.12
N PRO A 166 19.02 -6.08 1.13
CA PRO A 166 19.81 -6.24 -0.07
C PRO A 166 19.43 -7.54 -0.77
N LEU A 167 19.28 -7.50 -2.09
CA LEU A 167 18.94 -8.69 -2.90
C LEU A 167 20.10 -9.70 -3.03
N PHE A 168 21.02 -9.74 -2.07
CA PHE A 168 22.11 -10.70 -2.02
C PHE A 168 22.26 -11.24 -0.61
N LEU A 169 21.85 -12.50 -0.44
CA LEU A 169 22.52 -13.57 0.32
C LEU A 169 21.63 -14.82 0.31
N THR A 170 21.81 -15.66 -0.71
CA THR A 170 22.11 -17.11 -0.68
C THR A 170 22.14 -17.62 -2.11
#